data_AF-A0A4D4N822-F1
#
_entry.id   AF-A0A4D4N822-F1
#
_cell.length_a   1.000
_cell.length_b   1.000
_cell.length_c   1.000
_cell.angle_alpha   90.00
_cell.angle_beta   90.00
_cell.angle_gamma   90.00
#
_symmetry.space_group_name_H-M   'P 1'
#
loop_
_entity.id
_entity.type
_entity.pdbx_description
1 polymer ?
#
loop_
_entity_poly.entity_id
_entity_poly.type
_entity_poly.pdbx_seq_one_letter_code
_entity_poly.pdbx_strand_id
1 'polypeptide(L)'
;MVYPVISVVCITAAAAWLFRRCRVERRLLFDALLFLGLLFASWQSPLMNWFHSVLVSNASVWGAVGSWGPYVPGWQGAGPGAEAEMPLASASVCMSALIVTVLCSKALGWIKARRPAWRTWRLVLAVFFIGIVLGLSEPLPSASGISVWARALPEVTLWSGEWYQFPVYQAVGSGLVCCMLGSLRFFRDERDESWVERGAWRLPQRAANWARFLAVVGGVNAVMFLYTCFHILLSLVGGQPPDQLPDSFQAPAAY
;
A
#
# COMPACT_ATOMS: atom_id res chain seq x y z
N MET A 1 10.06 -15.61 -11.46
CA MET A 1 9.91 -15.01 -12.81
C MET A 1 8.47 -14.60 -13.16
N VAL A 2 7.42 -15.30 -12.69
CA VAL A 2 6.03 -15.04 -13.13
C VAL A 2 5.42 -13.76 -12.54
N TYR A 3 5.74 -13.43 -11.27
CA TYR A 3 5.06 -12.35 -10.53
C TYR A 3 5.19 -10.94 -11.16
N PRO A 4 6.37 -10.45 -11.56
CA PRO A 4 6.50 -9.11 -12.14
C PRO A 4 5.80 -8.98 -13.51
N VAL A 5 5.78 -10.05 -14.31
CA VAL A 5 5.10 -10.06 -15.61
C VAL A 5 3.58 -9.96 -15.42
N ILE A 6 3.02 -10.75 -14.49
CA ILE A 6 1.60 -10.63 -14.12
C ILE A 6 1.30 -9.20 -13.65
N SER A 7 2.19 -8.61 -12.85
CA SER A 7 2.04 -7.26 -12.33
C SER A 7 1.92 -6.22 -13.44
N VAL A 8 2.81 -6.28 -14.44
CA VAL A 8 2.79 -5.38 -15.60
C VAL A 8 1.51 -5.56 -16.42
N VAL A 9 1.07 -6.79 -16.65
CA VAL A 9 -0.17 -7.07 -17.40
C VAL A 9 -1.39 -6.55 -16.63
N CYS A 10 -1.49 -6.81 -15.33
CA CYS A 10 -2.59 -6.35 -14.50
C CYS A 10 -2.67 -4.82 -14.43
N ILE A 11 -1.53 -4.14 -14.24
CA ILE A 11 -1.52 -2.68 -14.14
C ILE A 11 -1.84 -2.00 -15.47
N THR A 12 -1.31 -2.52 -16.58
CA THR A 12 -1.60 -1.98 -17.92
C THR A 12 -3.06 -2.21 -18.30
N ALA A 13 -3.61 -3.39 -18.03
CA ALA A 13 -5.02 -3.70 -18.25
C ALA A 13 -5.94 -2.80 -17.41
N ALA A 14 -5.61 -2.59 -16.14
CA ALA A 14 -6.38 -1.72 -15.25
C ALA A 14 -6.31 -0.25 -15.68
N ALA A 15 -5.12 0.25 -16.03
CA ALA A 15 -4.94 1.60 -16.56
C ALA A 15 -5.74 1.79 -17.84
N ALA A 16 -5.69 0.84 -18.78
CA ALA A 16 -6.47 0.88 -20.01
C ALA A 16 -7.98 0.84 -19.74
N TRP A 17 -8.43 0.01 -18.80
CA TRP A 17 -9.83 -0.09 -18.40
C TRP A 17 -10.33 1.20 -17.75
N LEU A 18 -9.60 1.75 -16.78
CA LEU A 18 -9.92 3.01 -16.11
C LEU A 18 -9.90 4.19 -17.09
N PHE A 19 -8.93 4.22 -18.01
CA PHE A 19 -8.85 5.25 -19.05
C PHE A 19 -10.07 5.17 -19.97
N ARG A 20 -10.44 3.98 -20.44
CA ARG A 20 -11.65 3.76 -21.26
C ARG A 20 -12.90 4.23 -20.52
N ARG A 21 -13.03 3.89 -19.23
CA ARG A 21 -14.16 4.33 -18.39
C ARG A 21 -14.20 5.86 -18.25
N CYS A 22 -13.08 6.51 -17.98
CA CYS A 22 -13.00 7.97 -17.92
C CYS A 22 -13.39 8.63 -19.25
N ARG A 23 -13.01 8.03 -20.40
CA ARG A 23 -13.40 8.54 -21.73
C ARG A 23 -14.89 8.36 -22.01
N VAL A 24 -15.46 7.21 -21.68
CA VAL A 24 -16.89 6.92 -21.88
C VAL A 24 -17.74 7.83 -21.00
N GLU A 25 -17.38 7.98 -19.73
CA GLU A 25 -18.10 8.86 -18.79
C GLU A 25 -17.77 10.35 -18.97
N ARG A 26 -16.81 10.69 -19.85
CA ARG A 26 -16.30 12.04 -20.12
C ARG A 26 -15.93 12.82 -18.85
N ARG A 27 -15.52 12.10 -17.80
CA ARG A 27 -15.15 12.66 -16.50
C ARG A 27 -14.01 11.86 -15.88
N LEU A 28 -13.18 12.53 -15.09
CA LEU A 28 -12.12 11.87 -14.33
C LEU A 28 -12.73 11.17 -13.11
N LEU A 29 -12.70 9.83 -13.13
CA LEU A 29 -13.27 8.98 -12.10
C LEU A 29 -12.38 8.96 -10.86
N PHE A 30 -13.00 8.88 -9.69
CA PHE A 30 -12.28 8.77 -8.43
C PHE A 30 -11.43 7.50 -8.36
N ASP A 31 -11.93 6.37 -8.88
CA ASP A 31 -11.15 5.11 -8.93
C ASP A 31 -9.89 5.25 -9.78
N ALA A 32 -9.91 6.08 -10.83
CA ALA A 32 -8.72 6.39 -11.61
C ALA A 32 -7.73 7.26 -10.84
N LEU A 33 -8.24 8.22 -10.05
CA LEU A 33 -7.42 9.04 -9.16
C LEU A 33 -6.79 8.22 -8.02
N LEU A 34 -7.54 7.29 -7.43
CA LEU A 34 -7.01 6.35 -6.43
C LEU A 34 -5.92 5.46 -7.00
N PHE A 35 -6.16 4.90 -8.19
CA PHE A 35 -5.16 4.09 -8.90
C PHE A 35 -3.85 4.87 -9.10
N LEU A 36 -3.95 6.11 -9.59
CA LEU A 36 -2.78 6.98 -9.74
C LEU A 36 -2.17 7.31 -8.38
N GLY A 37 -2.97 7.61 -7.36
CA GLY A 37 -2.48 7.87 -6.00
C GLY A 37 -1.64 6.73 -5.45
N LEU A 38 -2.09 5.48 -5.61
CA LEU A 38 -1.36 4.29 -5.16
C LEU A 38 -0.08 4.08 -5.99
N LEU A 39 -0.17 4.23 -7.31
CA LEU A 39 1.00 4.14 -8.19
C LEU A 39 2.07 5.17 -7.83
N PHE A 40 1.67 6.42 -7.61
CA PHE A 40 2.58 7.47 -7.19
C PHE A 40 3.13 7.17 -5.79
N ALA A 41 2.33 6.70 -4.83
CA ALA A 41 2.81 6.38 -3.49
C ALA A 41 3.85 5.23 -3.45
N SER A 42 4.03 4.48 -4.54
CA SER A 42 5.05 3.41 -4.61
C SER A 42 6.48 3.90 -4.43
N TRP A 43 6.78 5.20 -4.64
CA TRP A 43 8.10 5.77 -4.34
C TRP A 43 8.47 5.64 -2.86
N GLN A 44 7.48 5.48 -1.97
CA GLN A 44 7.67 5.34 -0.54
C GLN A 44 8.15 3.94 -0.12
N SER A 45 8.25 2.97 -1.03
CA SER A 45 8.57 1.58 -0.67
C SER A 45 9.82 1.40 0.20
N PRO A 46 10.97 2.06 -0.04
CA PRO A 46 12.14 1.90 0.82
C PRO A 46 11.99 2.58 2.18
N LEU A 47 11.06 3.52 2.34
CA LEU A 47 11.01 4.37 3.54
C LEU A 47 10.81 3.57 4.84
N MET A 48 10.25 2.36 4.77
CA MET A 48 10.10 1.49 5.94
C MET A 48 11.46 1.08 6.53
N ASN A 49 12.53 1.12 5.74
CA ASN A 49 13.90 0.80 6.16
C ASN A 49 14.72 2.03 6.57
N TRP A 50 14.06 3.16 6.90
CA TRP A 50 14.71 4.46 7.14
C TRP A 50 15.88 4.45 8.12
N PHE A 51 15.78 3.65 9.19
CA PHE A 51 16.81 3.55 10.22
C PHE A 51 17.59 2.23 10.17
N HIS A 52 16.96 1.17 9.67
CA HIS A 52 17.48 -0.19 9.60
C HIS A 52 16.51 -1.04 8.76
N SER A 53 16.96 -2.19 8.27
CA SER A 53 16.12 -3.09 7.47
C SER A 53 14.95 -3.65 8.29
N VAL A 54 13.73 -3.32 7.88
CA VAL A 54 12.48 -3.83 8.45
C VAL A 54 11.84 -4.84 7.49
N LEU A 55 11.78 -4.48 6.21
CA LEU A 55 11.25 -5.32 5.13
C LEU A 55 12.29 -5.40 4.02
N VAL A 56 12.72 -6.61 3.68
CA VAL A 56 13.74 -6.85 2.66
C VAL A 56 13.11 -7.55 1.47
N SER A 57 13.35 -7.03 0.27
CA SER A 57 12.87 -7.63 -0.97
C SER A 57 13.92 -8.57 -1.58
N ASN A 58 13.45 -9.57 -2.30
CA ASN A 58 14.29 -10.55 -2.97
C ASN A 58 15.02 -9.92 -4.17
N ALA A 59 16.34 -9.83 -4.10
CA ALA A 59 17.18 -9.23 -5.14
C ALA A 59 17.28 -10.09 -6.41
N SER A 60 16.96 -11.38 -6.32
CA SER A 60 17.04 -12.34 -7.43
C SER A 60 15.79 -12.32 -8.33
N VAL A 61 14.77 -11.53 -8.00
CA VAL A 61 13.56 -11.44 -8.82
C VAL A 61 13.81 -10.56 -10.04
N TRP A 62 13.39 -11.02 -11.21
CA TRP A 62 13.47 -10.25 -12.45
C TRP A 62 12.80 -8.87 -12.29
N GLY A 63 13.51 -7.80 -12.65
CA GLY A 63 13.04 -6.43 -12.47
C GLY A 63 13.25 -5.85 -11.07
N ALA A 64 13.96 -6.57 -10.18
CA ALA A 64 14.55 -5.98 -9.00
C ALA A 64 15.62 -4.95 -9.41
N VAL A 65 15.68 -3.85 -8.67
CA VAL A 65 16.66 -2.77 -8.85
C VAL A 65 17.28 -2.45 -7.51
N GLY A 66 18.43 -1.77 -7.49
CA GLY A 66 18.98 -1.24 -6.25
C GLY A 66 18.00 -0.25 -5.60
N SER A 67 17.88 -0.31 -4.27
CA SER A 67 17.00 0.60 -3.53
C SER A 67 17.38 2.06 -3.75
N TRP A 68 16.36 2.91 -3.88
CA TRP A 68 16.55 4.37 -3.94
C TRP A 68 16.52 5.05 -2.56
N GLY A 69 16.29 4.29 -1.48
CA GLY A 69 16.32 4.79 -0.10
C GLY A 69 17.56 5.63 0.24
N PRO A 70 18.79 5.16 -0.07
CA PRO A 70 20.03 5.90 0.21
C PRO A 70 20.16 7.28 -0.43
N TYR A 71 19.32 7.58 -1.43
CA TYR A 71 19.31 8.89 -2.10
C TYR A 71 18.22 9.83 -1.58
N VAL A 72 17.43 9.39 -0.59
CA VAL A 72 16.44 10.23 0.08
C VAL A 72 17.17 11.11 1.12
N PRO A 73 16.96 12.44 1.14
CA PRO A 73 17.61 13.32 2.10
C PRO A 73 17.33 12.91 3.56
N GLY A 74 18.40 12.77 4.36
CA GLY A 74 18.30 12.40 5.77
C GLY A 74 18.18 10.89 6.06
N TRP A 75 18.33 10.05 5.03
CA TRP A 75 18.37 8.59 5.16
C TRP A 75 19.45 8.12 6.16
N GLN A 76 19.09 7.15 7.01
CA GLN A 76 19.98 6.58 8.03
C GLN A 76 20.08 5.05 7.94
N GLY A 77 19.38 4.44 6.97
CA GLY A 77 19.33 3.00 6.79
C GLY A 77 20.55 2.46 6.04
N ALA A 78 20.38 1.31 5.40
CA ALA A 78 21.46 0.66 4.65
C ALA A 78 21.99 1.56 3.51
N GLY A 79 23.27 1.39 3.14
CA GLY A 79 23.91 2.16 2.08
C GLY A 79 23.50 1.76 0.65
N PRO A 80 23.97 2.48 -0.39
CA PRO A 80 23.72 2.13 -1.78
C PRO A 80 24.11 0.67 -2.10
N GLY A 81 23.23 -0.05 -2.79
CA GLY A 81 23.46 -1.45 -3.21
C GLY A 81 23.21 -2.51 -2.13
N ALA A 82 22.93 -2.12 -0.89
CA ALA A 82 22.70 -3.05 0.21
C ALA A 82 21.27 -3.64 0.23
N GLU A 83 20.31 -3.00 -0.43
CA GLU A 83 18.92 -3.45 -0.50
C GLU A 83 18.40 -3.36 -1.93
N ALA A 84 17.46 -4.23 -2.25
CA ALA A 84 16.75 -4.24 -3.52
C ALA A 84 15.33 -3.72 -3.36
N GLU A 85 14.84 -3.04 -4.39
CA GLU A 85 13.46 -2.65 -4.57
C GLU A 85 12.87 -3.38 -5.78
N MET A 86 11.55 -3.58 -5.76
CA MET A 86 10.87 -4.30 -6.83
C MET A 86 9.73 -3.45 -7.42
N PRO A 87 10.04 -2.37 -8.19
CA PRO A 87 9.02 -1.45 -8.72
C PRO A 87 7.91 -2.14 -9.51
N LEU A 88 8.27 -3.16 -10.30
CA LEU A 88 7.29 -3.94 -11.06
C LEU A 88 6.40 -4.80 -10.16
N ALA A 89 6.90 -5.32 -9.04
CA ALA A 89 6.09 -6.04 -8.07
C ALA A 89 5.20 -5.08 -7.25
N SER A 90 5.72 -3.89 -6.90
CA SER A 90 4.96 -2.82 -6.25
C SER A 90 3.74 -2.38 -7.08
N ALA A 91 3.79 -2.50 -8.40
CA ALA A 91 2.64 -2.29 -9.28
C ALA A 91 1.48 -3.28 -9.03
N SER A 92 1.77 -4.56 -8.75
CA SER A 92 0.74 -5.54 -8.33
C SER A 92 0.18 -5.20 -6.96
N VAL A 93 1.02 -4.73 -6.04
CA VAL A 93 0.58 -4.30 -4.70
C VAL A 93 -0.40 -3.12 -4.84
N CYS A 94 -0.13 -2.16 -5.72
CA CYS A 94 -1.06 -1.07 -6.02
C CYS A 94 -2.42 -1.58 -6.53
N MET A 95 -2.40 -2.58 -7.41
CA MET A 95 -3.63 -3.20 -7.94
C MET A 95 -4.42 -3.92 -6.85
N SER A 96 -3.75 -4.72 -6.01
CA SER A 96 -4.37 -5.39 -4.87
C SER A 96 -4.95 -4.38 -3.88
N ALA A 97 -4.23 -3.31 -3.56
CA ALA A 97 -4.70 -2.24 -2.68
C ALA A 97 -5.93 -1.53 -3.25
N LEU A 98 -5.99 -1.30 -4.57
CA LEU A 98 -7.17 -0.72 -5.22
C LEU A 98 -8.38 -1.67 -5.13
N ILE A 99 -8.19 -2.96 -5.43
CA ILE A 99 -9.26 -3.97 -5.34
C ILE A 99 -9.80 -4.04 -3.91
N VAL A 100 -8.91 -4.15 -2.92
CA VAL A 100 -9.28 -4.18 -1.50
C VAL A 100 -10.01 -2.90 -1.10
N THR A 101 -9.56 -1.73 -1.55
CA THR A 101 -10.24 -0.44 -1.31
C THR A 101 -11.67 -0.44 -1.86
N VAL A 102 -11.87 -0.95 -3.08
CA VAL A 102 -13.21 -1.10 -3.68
C VAL A 102 -14.07 -2.08 -2.87
N LEU A 103 -13.51 -3.21 -2.43
CA LEU A 103 -14.21 -4.20 -1.61
C LEU A 103 -14.61 -3.63 -0.25
N CYS A 104 -13.71 -2.93 0.43
CA CYS A 104 -13.98 -2.23 1.69
C CYS A 104 -15.08 -1.17 1.53
N SER A 105 -15.05 -0.41 0.43
CA SER A 105 -16.10 0.57 0.10
C SER A 105 -17.46 -0.10 -0.15
N LYS A 106 -17.49 -1.24 -0.84
CA LYS A 106 -18.73 -2.04 -1.00
C LYS A 106 -19.21 -2.62 0.33
N ALA A 107 -18.29 -3.09 1.18
CA ALA A 107 -18.62 -3.58 2.52
C ALA A 107 -19.24 -2.47 3.37
N LEU A 108 -18.73 -1.23 3.32
CA LEU A 108 -19.36 -0.08 3.98
C LEU A 108 -20.81 0.11 3.57
N GLY A 109 -21.08 0.10 2.26
CA GLY A 109 -22.44 0.22 1.74
C GLY A 109 -23.36 -0.90 2.21
N TRP A 110 -22.87 -2.14 2.18
CA TRP A 110 -23.59 -3.32 2.65
C TRP A 110 -23.90 -3.26 4.15
N ILE A 111 -22.94 -2.84 4.99
CA ILE A 111 -23.12 -2.70 6.44
C ILE A 111 -24.11 -1.56 6.71
N LYS A 112 -23.95 -0.41 6.05
CA LYS A 112 -24.83 0.75 6.23
C LYS A 112 -26.27 0.45 5.85
N ALA A 113 -26.50 -0.32 4.78
CA ALA A 113 -27.83 -0.76 4.37
C ALA A 113 -28.47 -1.69 5.41
N ARG A 114 -27.70 -2.63 6.00
CA ARG A 114 -28.20 -3.52 7.06
C ARG A 114 -28.34 -2.85 8.42
N ARG A 115 -27.54 -1.82 8.69
CA ARG A 115 -27.49 -1.11 9.98
C ARG A 115 -27.56 0.41 9.77
N PRO A 116 -28.70 0.96 9.30
CA PRO A 116 -28.83 2.40 9.01
C PRO A 116 -28.57 3.30 10.23
N ALA A 117 -28.93 2.82 11.42
CA ALA A 117 -28.74 3.51 12.70
C ALA A 117 -27.27 3.62 13.15
N TRP A 118 -26.33 2.91 12.50
CA TRP A 118 -24.93 3.00 12.87
C TRP A 118 -24.35 4.37 12.48
N ARG A 119 -23.69 4.99 13.46
CA ARG A 119 -22.88 6.20 13.28
C ARG A 119 -21.64 5.88 12.44
N THR A 120 -21.11 6.89 11.76
CA THR A 120 -19.94 6.78 10.86
C THR A 120 -18.77 6.02 11.48
N TRP A 121 -18.40 6.34 12.73
CA TRP A 121 -17.27 5.68 13.40
C TRP A 121 -17.44 4.16 13.54
N ARG A 122 -18.68 3.64 13.72
CA ARG A 122 -18.94 2.19 13.80
C ARG A 122 -18.75 1.52 12.44
N LEU A 123 -19.08 2.22 11.35
CA LEU A 123 -18.85 1.73 10.00
C LEU A 123 -17.35 1.66 9.69
N VAL A 124 -16.61 2.74 10.01
CA VAL A 124 -15.15 2.80 9.83
C VAL A 124 -14.47 1.70 10.65
N LEU A 125 -14.89 1.52 11.90
CA LEU A 125 -14.35 0.46 12.77
C LEU A 125 -14.65 -0.95 12.23
N ALA A 126 -15.84 -1.19 11.67
CA ALA A 126 -16.16 -2.48 11.08
C ALA A 126 -15.27 -2.78 9.85
N VAL A 127 -15.02 -1.79 8.99
CA VAL A 127 -14.10 -1.95 7.85
C VAL A 127 -12.67 -2.13 8.29
N PHE A 128 -12.25 -1.45 9.35
CA PHE A 128 -10.93 -1.64 9.93
C PHE A 128 -10.72 -3.12 10.30
N PHE A 129 -11.66 -3.75 11.01
CA PHE A 129 -11.58 -5.18 11.32
C PHE A 129 -11.67 -6.08 10.09
N ILE A 130 -12.50 -5.76 9.10
CA ILE A 130 -12.51 -6.48 7.81
C ILE A 130 -11.13 -6.39 7.14
N GLY A 131 -10.51 -5.21 7.15
CA GLY A 131 -9.19 -4.98 6.59
C GLY A 131 -8.10 -5.76 7.33
N ILE A 132 -8.20 -5.91 8.66
CA ILE A 132 -7.32 -6.81 9.42
C ILE A 132 -7.48 -8.25 8.94
N VAL A 133 -8.72 -8.74 8.84
CA VAL A 133 -8.99 -10.12 8.39
C VAL A 133 -8.46 -10.36 6.98
N LEU A 134 -8.63 -9.41 6.07
CA LEU A 134 -8.03 -9.48 4.74
C LEU A 134 -6.50 -9.43 4.79
N GLY A 135 -5.92 -8.60 5.69
CA GLY A 135 -4.48 -8.50 5.90
C GLY A 135 -3.84 -9.78 6.45
N LEU A 136 -4.60 -10.65 7.12
CA LEU A 136 -4.11 -11.96 7.57
C LEU A 136 -3.79 -12.92 6.41
N SER A 137 -4.18 -12.63 5.16
CA SER A 137 -3.74 -13.41 3.99
C SER A 137 -2.37 -13.00 3.44
N GLU A 138 -1.78 -11.92 3.95
CA GLU A 138 -0.47 -11.38 3.53
C GLU A 138 0.76 -12.29 3.78
N PRO A 139 0.75 -13.30 4.69
CA PRO A 139 1.84 -14.28 4.77
C PRO A 139 2.09 -15.04 3.45
N LEU A 140 1.10 -15.13 2.54
CA LEU A 140 1.25 -15.83 1.27
C LEU A 140 2.34 -15.20 0.37
N PRO A 141 2.40 -13.87 0.18
CA PRO A 141 3.55 -13.17 -0.40
C PRO A 141 4.91 -13.49 0.25
N SER A 142 4.99 -13.50 1.58
CA SER A 142 6.22 -13.83 2.30
C SER A 142 6.65 -15.28 2.01
N ALA A 143 5.70 -16.21 2.03
CA ALA A 143 5.91 -17.61 1.66
C ALA A 143 6.29 -17.79 0.16
N SER A 144 5.88 -16.87 -0.71
CA SER A 144 6.25 -16.87 -2.13
C SER A 144 7.65 -16.32 -2.42
N GLY A 145 8.34 -15.82 -1.39
CA GLY A 145 9.73 -15.40 -1.48
C GLY A 145 9.93 -14.04 -2.16
N ILE A 146 8.94 -13.14 -2.12
CA ILE A 146 9.03 -11.79 -2.73
C ILE A 146 9.68 -10.79 -1.77
N SER A 147 9.16 -10.72 -0.55
CA SER A 147 9.68 -9.86 0.52
C SER A 147 9.57 -10.61 1.84
N VAL A 148 10.46 -10.32 2.77
CA VAL A 148 10.49 -10.91 4.11
C VAL A 148 10.62 -9.84 5.17
N TRP A 149 10.01 -10.09 6.32
CA TRP A 149 10.14 -9.25 7.50
C TRP A 149 11.51 -9.51 8.14
N ALA A 150 12.48 -8.65 7.82
CA ALA A 150 13.84 -8.71 8.35
C ALA A 150 13.94 -8.22 9.79
N ARG A 151 12.90 -7.57 10.31
CA ARG A 151 12.80 -7.24 11.73
C ARG A 151 11.35 -7.27 12.20
N ALA A 152 11.06 -8.10 13.20
CA ALA A 152 9.73 -8.21 13.78
C ALA A 152 9.75 -8.45 15.30
N LEU A 153 8.75 -7.93 16.01
CA LEU A 153 8.58 -8.15 17.46
C LEU A 153 8.12 -9.60 17.72
N PRO A 154 8.93 -10.45 18.37
CA PRO A 154 8.63 -11.88 18.51
C PRO A 154 7.28 -12.18 19.16
N GLU A 155 6.86 -11.38 20.13
CA GLU A 155 5.66 -11.58 20.94
C GLU A 155 4.36 -11.42 20.14
N VAL A 156 4.42 -10.71 19.01
CA VAL A 156 3.28 -10.39 18.15
C VAL A 156 3.51 -10.80 16.70
N THR A 157 4.33 -11.84 16.51
CA THR A 157 4.73 -12.36 15.19
C THR A 157 4.42 -13.84 15.08
N LEU A 158 3.71 -14.22 14.00
CA LEU A 158 3.50 -15.62 13.65
C LEU A 158 4.80 -16.18 13.06
N TRP A 159 5.18 -17.38 13.48
CA TRP A 159 6.43 -18.04 13.06
C TRP A 159 7.68 -17.19 13.33
N SER A 160 7.73 -16.53 14.50
CA SER A 160 8.89 -15.72 14.87
C SER A 160 10.19 -16.54 14.80
N GLY A 161 11.23 -15.94 14.21
CA GLY A 161 12.54 -16.58 13.96
C GLY A 161 12.63 -17.26 12.60
N GLU A 162 11.50 -17.64 11.99
CA GLU A 162 11.49 -18.20 10.64
C GLU A 162 11.67 -17.12 9.58
N TRP A 163 12.26 -17.49 8.44
CA TRP A 163 12.46 -16.56 7.31
C TRP A 163 11.16 -16.03 6.72
N TYR A 164 10.05 -16.75 6.93
CA TYR A 164 8.69 -16.38 6.52
C TYR A 164 7.85 -15.81 7.68
N GLN A 165 8.51 -15.32 8.74
CA GLN A 165 7.83 -14.72 9.88
C GLN A 165 6.88 -13.60 9.45
N PHE A 166 5.71 -13.55 10.09
CA PHE A 166 4.67 -12.58 9.77
C PHE A 166 4.26 -11.80 11.02
N PRO A 167 4.62 -10.51 11.11
CA PRO A 167 4.18 -9.67 12.21
C PRO A 167 2.69 -9.42 12.12
N VAL A 168 1.92 -9.79 13.14
CA VAL A 168 0.46 -9.62 13.14
C VAL A 168 0.06 -8.14 13.06
N TYR A 169 0.92 -7.23 13.52
CA TYR A 169 0.71 -5.80 13.36
C TYR A 169 0.74 -5.34 11.89
N GLN A 170 1.28 -6.11 10.95
CA GLN A 170 1.13 -5.86 9.52
C GLN A 170 -0.33 -5.95 9.07
N ALA A 171 -1.10 -6.90 9.61
CA ALA A 171 -2.53 -6.98 9.35
C ALA A 171 -3.27 -5.77 9.96
N VAL A 172 -2.82 -5.27 11.12
CA VAL A 172 -3.33 -4.03 11.71
C VAL A 172 -3.06 -2.82 10.82
N GLY A 173 -1.83 -2.66 10.34
CA GLY A 173 -1.46 -1.62 9.37
C GLY A 173 -2.28 -1.71 8.09
N SER A 174 -2.48 -2.91 7.56
CA SER A 174 -3.38 -3.16 6.42
C SER A 174 -4.82 -2.73 6.73
N GLY A 175 -5.33 -3.04 7.92
CA GLY A 175 -6.63 -2.58 8.41
C GLY A 175 -6.77 -1.06 8.43
N LEU A 176 -5.72 -0.34 8.86
CA LEU A 176 -5.68 1.13 8.86
C LEU A 176 -5.75 1.68 7.42
N VAL A 177 -4.93 1.17 6.51
CA VAL A 177 -4.96 1.59 5.10
C VAL A 177 -6.32 1.31 4.47
N CYS A 178 -6.86 0.11 4.70
CA CYS A 178 -8.17 -0.31 4.19
C CYS A 178 -9.31 0.59 4.69
N CYS A 179 -9.30 0.93 5.98
CA CYS A 179 -10.35 1.77 6.54
C CYS A 179 -10.21 3.22 6.06
N MET A 180 -9.00 3.76 5.95
CA MET A 180 -8.75 5.13 5.46
C MET A 180 -9.13 5.27 3.99
N LEU A 181 -8.57 4.44 3.10
CA LEU A 181 -8.84 4.50 1.66
C LEU A 181 -10.28 4.07 1.33
N GLY A 182 -10.77 3.01 1.99
CA GLY A 182 -12.15 2.54 1.82
C GLY A 182 -13.18 3.60 2.24
N SER A 183 -12.92 4.31 3.34
CA SER A 183 -13.76 5.44 3.78
C SER A 183 -13.68 6.61 2.82
N LEU A 184 -12.48 6.95 2.35
CA LEU A 184 -12.28 8.03 1.37
C LEU A 184 -13.05 7.77 0.06
N ARG A 185 -13.10 6.50 -0.36
CA ARG A 185 -13.88 6.07 -1.53
C ARG A 185 -15.39 6.05 -1.27
N PHE A 186 -15.82 5.63 -0.08
CA PHE A 186 -17.23 5.43 0.22
C PHE A 186 -17.97 6.74 0.58
N PHE A 187 -17.37 7.58 1.42
CA PHE A 187 -18.00 8.83 1.83
C PHE A 187 -17.82 9.89 0.76
N ARG A 188 -18.84 10.02 -0.09
CA ARG A 188 -18.96 11.06 -1.12
C ARG A 188 -19.96 12.12 -0.67
N ASP A 189 -19.72 13.36 -1.07
CA ASP A 189 -20.71 14.43 -0.92
C ASP A 189 -21.77 14.40 -2.04
N GLU A 190 -22.68 15.38 -2.03
CA GLU A 190 -23.75 15.51 -3.03
C GLU A 190 -23.25 15.71 -4.47
N ARG A 191 -21.98 16.13 -4.62
CA ARG A 191 -21.32 16.35 -5.92
C ARG A 191 -20.45 15.18 -6.33
N ASP A 192 -20.53 14.06 -5.61
CA ASP A 192 -19.67 12.90 -5.79
C ASP A 192 -18.18 13.29 -5.65
N GLU A 193 -17.82 14.07 -4.63
CA GLU A 193 -16.44 14.39 -4.22
C GLU A 193 -16.08 13.69 -2.89
N SER A 194 -14.83 13.22 -2.74
CA SER A 194 -14.31 12.77 -1.45
C SER A 194 -13.93 13.97 -0.59
N TRP A 195 -13.62 13.68 0.67
CA TRP A 195 -13.09 14.67 1.60
C TRP A 195 -11.82 15.38 1.12
N VAL A 196 -10.88 14.69 0.45
CA VAL A 196 -9.59 15.31 0.07
C VAL A 196 -9.71 16.23 -1.15
N GLU A 197 -10.58 15.92 -2.10
CA GLU A 197 -10.76 16.74 -3.31
C GLU A 197 -11.97 17.68 -3.26
N ARG A 198 -12.64 17.78 -2.11
CA ARG A 198 -13.86 18.58 -1.94
C ARG A 198 -13.61 20.05 -2.24
N GLY A 199 -14.50 20.64 -3.02
CA GLY A 199 -14.42 22.06 -3.39
C GLY A 199 -13.67 22.32 -4.70
N ALA A 200 -13.18 21.27 -5.38
CA ALA A 200 -12.54 21.41 -6.68
C ALA A 200 -13.48 22.03 -7.74
N TRP A 201 -14.79 21.85 -7.60
CA TRP A 201 -15.81 22.49 -8.44
C TRP A 201 -15.78 24.02 -8.47
N ARG A 202 -15.11 24.67 -7.49
CA ARG A 202 -14.93 26.13 -7.48
C ARG A 202 -13.92 26.61 -8.52
N LEU A 203 -13.14 25.70 -9.10
CA LEU A 203 -12.12 26.00 -10.10
C LEU A 203 -12.65 25.76 -11.52
N PRO A 204 -12.08 26.43 -12.54
CA PRO A 204 -12.34 26.08 -13.93
C PRO A 204 -12.03 24.61 -14.20
N GLN A 205 -12.82 23.94 -15.05
CA GLN A 205 -12.78 22.48 -15.24
C GLN A 205 -11.37 21.87 -15.40
N ARG A 206 -10.48 22.53 -16.16
CA ARG A 206 -9.09 22.06 -16.34
C ARG A 206 -8.30 22.12 -15.04
N ALA A 207 -8.41 23.21 -14.29
CA ALA A 207 -7.76 23.39 -12.99
C ALA A 207 -8.39 22.46 -11.94
N ALA A 208 -9.71 22.26 -11.98
CA ALA A 208 -10.41 21.33 -11.10
C ALA A 208 -9.89 19.90 -11.25
N ASN A 209 -9.67 19.41 -12.47
CA ASN A 209 -9.13 18.06 -12.69
C ASN A 209 -7.72 17.90 -12.09
N TRP A 210 -6.85 18.89 -12.26
CA TRP A 210 -5.51 18.87 -11.67
C TRP A 210 -5.54 18.99 -10.14
N ALA A 211 -6.40 19.86 -9.60
CA ALA A 211 -6.58 19.98 -8.15
C ALA A 211 -7.06 18.67 -7.54
N ARG A 212 -8.05 18.00 -8.17
CA ARG A 212 -8.52 16.67 -7.74
C ARG A 212 -7.39 15.63 -7.82
N PHE A 213 -6.62 15.63 -8.90
CA PHE A 213 -5.48 14.72 -9.05
C PHE A 213 -4.46 14.91 -7.93
N LEU A 214 -3.99 16.13 -7.72
CA LEU A 214 -3.00 16.44 -6.68
C LEU A 214 -3.54 16.14 -5.28
N ALA A 215 -4.80 16.46 -5.00
CA ALA A 215 -5.43 16.22 -3.70
C ALA A 215 -5.57 14.72 -3.39
N VAL A 216 -6.03 13.91 -4.35
CA VAL A 216 -6.15 12.46 -4.15
C VAL A 216 -4.78 11.80 -4.06
N VAL A 217 -3.83 12.17 -4.94
CA VAL A 217 -2.46 11.64 -4.87
C VAL A 217 -1.80 12.00 -3.54
N GLY A 218 -1.93 13.25 -3.08
CA GLY A 218 -1.43 13.70 -1.79
C GLY A 218 -2.09 12.97 -0.61
N GLY A 219 -3.41 12.80 -0.65
CA GLY A 219 -4.17 12.05 0.36
C GLY A 219 -3.74 10.58 0.45
N VAL A 220 -3.57 9.91 -0.68
CA VAL A 220 -3.07 8.52 -0.71
C VAL A 220 -1.63 8.45 -0.21
N ASN A 221 -0.77 9.38 -0.62
CA ASN A 221 0.61 9.44 -0.12
C ASN A 221 0.66 9.64 1.41
N ALA A 222 -0.21 10.48 1.97
CA ALA A 222 -0.30 10.68 3.41
C ALA A 222 -0.74 9.39 4.14
N VAL A 223 -1.71 8.65 3.60
CA VAL A 223 -2.13 7.36 4.18
C VAL A 223 -0.99 6.34 4.15
N MET A 224 -0.29 6.22 3.02
CA MET A 224 0.85 5.29 2.88
C MET A 224 2.02 5.71 3.77
N PHE A 225 2.23 7.01 3.96
CA PHE A 225 3.25 7.53 4.85
C PHE A 225 2.92 7.21 6.31
N LEU A 226 1.66 7.37 6.73
CA LEU A 226 1.22 6.98 8.07
C LEU A 226 1.39 5.46 8.31
N TYR A 227 1.07 4.65 7.32
CA TYR A 227 1.34 3.20 7.35
C TYR A 227 2.84 2.91 7.52
N THR A 228 3.69 3.64 6.82
CA THR A 228 5.14 3.51 6.91
C THR A 228 5.64 3.92 8.30
N CYS A 229 5.20 5.08 8.81
CA CYS A 229 5.53 5.55 10.15
C CYS A 229 5.08 4.57 11.23
N PHE A 230 3.90 3.96 11.09
CA PHE A 230 3.41 2.94 12.02
C PHE A 230 4.40 1.77 12.14
N HIS A 231 4.93 1.28 11.01
CA HIS A 231 5.90 0.19 11.00
C HIS A 231 7.27 0.61 11.53
N ILE A 232 7.76 1.79 11.15
CA ILE A 232 9.02 2.34 11.67
C ILE A 232 8.95 2.47 13.19
N LEU A 233 7.86 3.03 13.73
CA LEU A 233 7.72 3.20 15.17
C LEU A 233 7.74 1.86 15.90
N LEU A 234 7.10 0.83 15.35
CA LEU A 234 7.15 -0.51 15.94
C LEU A 234 8.54 -1.15 15.85
N SER A 235 9.27 -0.95 14.75
CA SER A 235 10.63 -1.47 14.61
C SER A 235 11.64 -0.77 15.53
N LEU A 236 11.33 0.45 15.99
CA LEU A 236 12.12 1.17 16.99
C LEU A 236 11.85 0.68 18.42
N VAL A 237 10.67 0.11 18.71
CA VAL A 237 10.39 -0.52 20.02
C VAL A 237 11.28 -1.75 20.22
N GLY A 238 11.55 -2.49 19.14
CA GLY A 238 12.41 -3.66 19.16
C GLY A 238 12.20 -4.53 17.93
N GLY A 239 12.56 -5.80 18.06
CA GLY A 239 12.35 -6.82 17.05
C GLY A 239 13.63 -7.50 16.64
N GLN A 240 13.49 -8.76 16.26
CA GLN A 240 14.57 -9.66 15.90
C GLN A 240 14.52 -9.97 14.40
N PRO A 241 15.68 -10.16 13.76
CA PRO A 241 15.72 -10.75 12.44
C PRO A 241 15.33 -12.23 12.48
N PRO A 242 15.00 -12.83 11.33
CA PRO A 242 14.94 -14.28 11.21
C PRO A 242 16.28 -14.91 11.60
N ASP A 243 16.24 -16.13 12.16
CA ASP A 243 17.43 -16.89 12.55
C ASP A 243 18.29 -17.27 11.33
N GLN A 244 17.64 -17.49 10.19
CA GLN A 244 18.27 -17.75 8.90
C GLN A 244 17.51 -17.03 7.79
N LEU A 245 18.23 -16.40 6.87
CA LEU A 245 17.69 -15.76 5.68
C LEU A 245 18.20 -16.51 4.44
N PRO A 246 17.33 -16.92 3.50
CA PRO A 246 17.76 -17.50 2.25
C PRO A 246 18.68 -16.53 1.48
N ASP A 247 19.67 -17.08 0.77
CA ASP A 247 20.68 -16.27 0.04
C ASP A 247 20.08 -15.28 -0.97
N SER A 248 18.90 -15.58 -1.51
CA SER A 248 18.17 -14.70 -2.43
C SER A 248 17.70 -13.37 -1.82
N PHE A 249 17.65 -13.29 -0.49
CA PHE A 249 17.34 -12.08 0.26
C PHE A 249 18.58 -11.36 0.80
N GLN A 250 19.76 -11.94 0.63
CA GLN A 250 21.00 -11.25 0.94
C GLN A 250 21.31 -10.27 -0.20
N ALA A 251 21.90 -9.12 0.13
CA ALA A 251 22.37 -8.18 -0.86
C ALA A 251 23.30 -8.90 -1.85
N PRO A 252 23.20 -8.66 -3.18
CA PRO A 252 24.15 -9.25 -4.12
C PRO A 252 25.57 -8.89 -3.66
N ALA A 253 26.47 -9.87 -3.60
CA ALA A 253 27.89 -9.59 -3.41
C ALA A 253 28.30 -8.55 -4.47
N ALA A 254 28.79 -7.40 -4.01
CA ALA A 254 28.98 -6.20 -4.82
C ALA A 254 29.61 -6.49 -6.19
N TYR A 255 29.03 -5.91 -7.24
CA TYR A 255 29.70 -5.72 -8.54
C TYR A 255 30.65 -4.53 -8.47
#